data_AF-A0AAD1H5Q1-F1
#
_entry.id   AF-A0AAD1H5Q1-F1
#
_cell.length_a   1.000
_cell.length_b   1.000
_cell.length_c   1.000
_cell.angle_alpha   90.00
_cell.angle_beta   90.00
_cell.angle_gamma   90.00
#
_symmetry.space_group_name_H-M   'P 1'
#
loop_
_entity.id
_entity.type
_entity.pdbx_description
1 polymer ?
#
loop_
_entity_poly.entity_id
_entity_poly.type
_entity_poly.pdbx_seq_one_letter_code
_entity_poly.pdbx_strand_id
1 'polypeptide(L)'
;MQTRVWRGRPDPTRDSRAEYHAGAIAHVIKMLRAQEEGWRNWFAEENVKPMEISYPVLWRNLTQIVGDTLDAIGQDRRLAHPCWERQADQRSDEWVDRYRADAEREGLPT
;
A
#
# COMPACT_ATOMS: atom_id res chain seq x y z
N MET A 1 -18.56 -2.37 -8.57
CA MET A 1 -18.41 -0.91 -8.77
C MET A 1 -17.02 -0.52 -8.32
N GLN A 2 -16.16 -0.12 -9.24
CA GLN A 2 -14.77 0.27 -8.97
C GLN A 2 -14.73 1.79 -8.79
N THR A 3 -14.49 2.26 -7.57
CA THR A 3 -14.32 3.70 -7.31
C THR A 3 -12.97 4.14 -7.87
N ARG A 4 -12.92 5.32 -8.48
CA ARG A 4 -11.69 5.99 -8.97
C ARG A 4 -10.74 6.41 -7.83
N VAL A 5 -10.79 5.71 -6.69
CA VAL A 5 -9.91 5.89 -5.53
C VAL A 5 -9.67 4.52 -4.86
N TRP A 6 -8.42 4.16 -4.55
CA TRP A 6 -7.98 2.84 -4.02
C TRP A 6 -8.71 2.47 -2.71
N ARG A 7 -9.12 3.49 -1.95
CA ARG A 7 -10.36 3.61 -1.16
C ARG A 7 -10.76 5.08 -1.26
N GLY A 8 -12.06 5.42 -1.25
CA GLY A 8 -12.47 6.82 -1.13
C GLY A 8 -11.75 7.51 0.04
N ARG A 9 -11.54 8.83 -0.04
CA ARG A 9 -11.00 9.59 1.11
C ARG A 9 -11.77 9.14 2.36
N PRO A 10 -11.07 8.79 3.46
CA PRO A 10 -11.76 8.37 4.67
C PRO A 10 -12.79 9.42 5.04
N ASP A 11 -13.91 8.98 5.63
CA ASP A 11 -14.93 9.89 6.14
C ASP A 11 -14.24 11.03 6.92
N PRO A 12 -14.39 12.31 6.51
CA PRO A 12 -13.60 13.40 7.07
C PRO A 12 -13.75 13.52 8.60
N THR A 13 -14.91 13.14 9.12
CA THR A 13 -15.19 13.15 10.55
C THR A 13 -14.39 12.07 11.26
N ARG A 14 -14.34 10.84 10.73
CA ARG A 14 -13.49 9.77 11.26
C ARG A 14 -12.01 10.10 11.15
N ASP A 15 -11.61 10.67 10.02
CA ASP A 15 -10.23 11.01 9.74
C ASP A 15 -9.70 12.12 10.68
N SER A 16 -10.54 13.12 10.97
CA SER A 16 -10.21 14.18 11.94
C SER A 16 -10.04 13.70 13.38
N ARG A 17 -10.59 12.53 13.72
CA ARG A 17 -10.50 11.92 15.06
C ARG A 17 -9.38 10.88 15.17
N ALA A 18 -8.61 10.67 14.11
CA ALA A 18 -7.52 9.71 14.13
C ALA A 18 -6.40 10.20 15.06
N GLU A 19 -6.00 9.34 16.00
CA GLU A 19 -4.93 9.61 16.96
C GLU A 19 -3.77 8.63 16.77
N TYR A 20 -2.55 9.11 17.05
CA TYR A 20 -1.36 8.27 17.01
C TYR A 20 -1.34 7.28 18.18
N HIS A 21 -1.12 6.00 17.89
CA HIS A 21 -0.96 4.97 18.90
C HIS A 21 0.05 3.89 18.45
N ALA A 22 1.26 3.92 19.02
CA ALA A 22 2.36 3.02 18.64
C ALA A 22 1.98 1.53 18.71
N GLY A 23 1.32 1.10 19.80
CA GLY A 23 0.85 -0.29 19.93
C GLY A 23 -0.17 -0.73 18.88
N ALA A 24 -1.04 0.18 18.41
CA ALA A 24 -2.01 -0.12 17.37
C ALA A 24 -1.31 -0.24 16.00
N ILE A 25 -0.35 0.64 15.72
CA ILE A 25 0.47 0.57 14.51
C ILE A 25 1.28 -0.73 14.50
N ALA A 26 1.91 -1.10 15.63
CA ALA A 26 2.65 -2.36 15.77
C ALA A 26 1.77 -3.60 15.52
N HIS A 27 0.53 -3.59 16.01
CA HIS A 27 -0.43 -4.65 15.74
C HIS A 27 -0.76 -4.76 14.24
N VAL A 28 -1.01 -3.63 13.58
CA VAL A 28 -1.28 -3.58 12.14
C VAL A 28 -0.07 -4.06 11.33
N ILE A 29 1.15 -3.68 11.70
CA ILE A 29 2.37 -4.14 11.01
C ILE A 29 2.50 -5.66 11.08
N LYS A 30 2.28 -6.27 12.25
CA LYS A 30 2.30 -7.74 12.39
C LYS A 30 1.26 -8.40 11.50
N MET A 31 0.04 -7.85 11.50
CA MET A 31 -1.05 -8.37 10.66
C MET A 31 -0.72 -8.25 9.16
N LEU A 32 -0.20 -7.12 8.71
CA LEU A 32 0.17 -6.91 7.30
C LEU A 32 1.29 -7.84 6.85
N ARG A 33 2.29 -8.08 7.72
CA ARG A 33 3.37 -9.06 7.44
C ARG A 33 2.83 -10.48 7.31
N ALA A 34 1.95 -10.90 8.21
CA ALA A 34 1.32 -12.21 8.14
C ALA A 34 0.47 -12.38 6.86
N GLN A 35 -0.21 -11.32 6.40
CA GLN A 35 -0.94 -11.33 5.12
C GLN A 35 0.01 -11.46 3.93
N GLU A 36 1.11 -10.71 3.90
CA GLU A 36 2.14 -10.80 2.85
C GLU A 36 2.77 -12.20 2.79
N GLU A 37 3.10 -12.80 3.94
CA GLU A 37 3.60 -14.17 4.03
C GLU A 37 2.56 -15.17 3.51
N GLY A 38 1.29 -15.01 3.87
CA GLY A 38 0.19 -15.84 3.36
C GLY A 38 0.08 -15.80 1.84
N TRP A 39 0.17 -14.62 1.23
CA TRP A 39 0.19 -14.49 -0.23
C TRP A 39 1.38 -15.20 -0.87
N ARG A 40 2.59 -15.00 -0.33
CA ARG A 40 3.82 -15.62 -0.85
C ARG A 40 3.75 -17.14 -0.81
N ASN A 41 3.28 -17.70 0.30
CA ASN A 41 3.13 -19.15 0.47
C ASN A 41 2.10 -19.68 -0.53
N TRP A 42 0.94 -19.04 -0.64
CA TRP A 42 -0.10 -19.47 -1.57
C TRP A 42 0.36 -19.43 -3.04
N PHE A 43 1.05 -18.36 -3.46
CA PHE A 43 1.61 -18.29 -4.82
C PHE A 43 2.62 -19.41 -5.11
N ALA A 44 3.45 -19.76 -4.12
CA ALA A 44 4.41 -20.85 -4.23
C ALA A 44 3.71 -22.23 -4.31
N GLU A 45 2.71 -22.45 -3.47
CA GLU A 45 1.90 -23.69 -3.43
C GLU A 45 1.17 -23.92 -4.75
N GLU A 46 0.54 -22.88 -5.30
CA GLU A 46 -0.22 -22.97 -6.56
C GLU A 46 0.65 -22.78 -7.82
N ASN A 47 1.97 -22.59 -7.66
CA ASN A 47 2.92 -22.31 -8.74
C ASN A 47 2.48 -21.12 -9.64
N VAL A 48 1.89 -20.11 -9.02
CA VAL A 48 1.46 -18.87 -9.68
C VAL A 48 2.59 -17.86 -9.62
N LYS A 49 2.94 -17.27 -10.76
CA LYS A 49 3.95 -16.21 -10.85
C LYS A 49 3.26 -14.85 -11.03
N PRO A 50 2.99 -14.10 -9.95
CA PRO A 50 2.35 -12.80 -10.05
C PRO A 50 3.31 -11.76 -10.63
N MET A 51 2.73 -10.69 -11.19
CA MET A 51 3.47 -9.46 -11.46
C MET A 51 3.73 -8.75 -10.13
N GLU A 52 4.93 -8.87 -9.59
CA GLU A 52 5.31 -8.26 -8.31
C GLU A 52 5.71 -6.79 -8.52
N ILE A 53 4.98 -5.87 -7.90
CA ILE A 53 5.22 -4.44 -8.01
C ILE A 53 5.27 -3.85 -6.61
N SER A 54 6.43 -3.33 -6.22
CA SER A 54 6.55 -2.63 -4.94
C SER A 54 5.85 -1.27 -4.98
N TYR A 55 5.27 -0.84 -3.85
CA TYR A 55 4.64 0.47 -3.76
C TYR A 55 5.59 1.62 -4.17
N PRO A 56 6.86 1.69 -3.73
CA PRO A 56 7.81 2.72 -4.16
C PRO A 56 8.00 2.84 -5.68
N VAL A 57 7.96 1.71 -6.37
CA VAL A 57 8.08 1.66 -7.84
C VAL A 57 6.76 2.09 -8.48
N LEU A 58 5.62 1.64 -7.94
CA LEU A 58 4.29 1.96 -8.44
C LEU A 58 4.02 3.47 -8.46
N TRP A 59 4.24 4.17 -7.34
CA TRP A 59 3.86 5.58 -7.25
C TRP A 59 4.74 6.51 -8.11
N ARG A 60 5.98 6.11 -8.39
CA ARG A 60 6.90 6.86 -9.26
C ARG A 60 6.68 6.58 -10.75
N ASN A 61 6.17 5.39 -11.09
CA ASN A 61 6.08 4.89 -12.47
C ASN A 61 4.66 4.47 -12.87
N LEU A 62 3.63 5.10 -12.28
CA LEU A 62 2.24 4.64 -12.36
C LEU A 62 1.76 4.40 -13.80
N THR A 63 2.01 5.34 -14.71
CA THR A 63 1.62 5.22 -16.14
C THR A 63 2.31 4.04 -16.81
N GLN A 64 3.60 3.83 -16.53
CA GLN A 64 4.35 2.71 -17.09
C GLN A 64 3.80 1.38 -16.58
N ILE A 65 3.62 1.24 -15.27
CA ILE A 65 3.12 0.01 -14.64
C ILE A 65 1.70 -0.34 -15.12
N VAL A 66 0.83 0.66 -15.28
CA VAL A 66 -0.51 0.43 -15.86
C VAL A 66 -0.38 -0.04 -17.31
N GLY A 67 0.51 0.57 -18.09
CA GLY A 67 0.81 0.14 -19.46
C GLY A 67 1.32 -1.30 -19.53
N ASP A 68 2.25 -1.68 -18.67
CA ASP A 68 2.81 -3.04 -18.58
C ASP A 68 1.75 -4.07 -18.16
N THR A 69 0.84 -3.68 -17.25
CA THR A 69 -0.30 -4.51 -16.85
C THR A 69 -1.28 -4.72 -18.00
N LEU A 70 -1.58 -3.65 -18.76
CA LEU A 70 -2.44 -3.72 -19.94
C LEU A 70 -1.84 -4.63 -21.01
N ASP A 71 -0.55 -4.49 -21.29
CA ASP A 71 0.17 -5.34 -22.25
C ASP A 71 0.13 -6.82 -21.83
N ALA A 72 0.32 -7.11 -20.54
CA ALA A 72 0.25 -8.47 -20.00
C ALA A 72 -1.12 -9.14 -20.17
N ILE A 73 -2.20 -8.36 -20.27
CA ILE A 73 -3.57 -8.88 -20.54
C ILE A 73 -3.98 -8.71 -22.02
N GLY A 74 -3.04 -8.38 -22.90
CA GLY A 74 -3.26 -8.25 -24.34
C GLY A 74 -3.98 -6.97 -24.78
N GLN A 75 -3.93 -5.91 -23.97
CA GLN A 75 -4.53 -4.61 -24.25
C GLN A 75 -3.48 -3.58 -24.70
N ASP A 76 -3.92 -2.51 -25.37
CA ASP A 76 -3.02 -1.42 -25.78
C ASP A 76 -2.52 -0.64 -24.56
N ARG A 77 -1.19 -0.66 -24.34
CA ARG A 77 -0.54 0.09 -23.25
C ARG A 77 -0.83 1.59 -23.29
N ARG A 78 -1.14 2.15 -24.46
CA ARG A 78 -1.40 3.59 -24.64
C ARG A 78 -2.69 4.04 -23.98
N LEU A 79 -3.56 3.11 -23.58
CA LEU A 79 -4.76 3.39 -22.79
C LEU A 79 -4.43 3.72 -21.32
N ALA A 80 -3.17 3.61 -20.91
CA ALA A 80 -2.72 3.99 -19.58
C ALA A 80 -2.84 5.51 -19.36
N HIS A 81 -3.98 5.93 -18.81
CA HIS A 81 -4.21 7.29 -18.34
C HIS A 81 -4.59 7.28 -16.84
N PRO A 82 -3.64 6.97 -15.95
CA PRO A 82 -3.92 6.99 -14.52
C PRO A 82 -4.20 8.42 -14.03
N CYS A 83 -5.24 8.58 -13.22
CA CYS A 83 -5.67 9.86 -12.65
C CYS A 83 -5.57 9.89 -11.12
N TRP A 84 -4.67 9.10 -10.53
CA TRP A 84 -4.67 8.78 -9.10
C TRP A 84 -3.69 9.62 -8.30
N GLU A 85 -4.12 10.08 -7.12
CA GLU A 85 -3.29 10.77 -6.14
C GLU A 85 -2.77 9.80 -5.06
N ARG A 86 -1.57 10.08 -4.53
CA ARG A 86 -1.01 9.37 -3.36
C ARG A 86 -1.94 9.56 -2.17
N GLN A 87 -2.28 8.47 -1.47
CA GLN A 87 -3.14 8.51 -0.29
C GLN A 87 -2.43 8.98 0.99
N ALA A 88 -1.11 8.77 1.08
CA ALA A 88 -0.35 9.29 2.20
C ALA A 88 -0.24 10.82 2.12
N ASP A 89 -0.50 11.46 3.25
CA ASP A 89 -0.46 12.90 3.47
C ASP A 89 0.61 13.27 4.51
N GLN A 90 0.75 14.57 4.78
CA GLN A 90 1.76 15.09 5.72
C GLN A 90 1.63 14.46 7.13
N ARG A 91 0.41 14.28 7.62
CA ARG A 91 0.16 13.68 8.94
C ARG A 91 0.61 12.22 8.97
N SER A 92 0.33 11.47 7.90
CA SER A 92 0.76 10.08 7.77
C SER A 92 2.28 9.97 7.75
N ASP A 93 2.97 10.87 7.04
CA ASP A 93 4.44 10.91 6.98
C ASP A 93 5.03 11.23 8.38
N GLU A 94 4.46 12.18 9.13
CA GLU A 94 4.88 12.50 10.52
C GLU A 94 4.73 11.32 11.48
N TRP A 95 3.63 10.56 11.35
CA TRP A 95 3.40 9.38 12.19
C TRP A 95 4.35 8.23 11.87
N VAL A 96 4.75 8.09 10.60
CA VAL A 96 5.77 7.11 10.20
C VAL A 96 7.11 7.40 10.88
N ASP A 97 7.53 8.67 10.87
CA ASP A 97 8.79 9.06 11.49
C ASP A 97 8.74 8.88 13.01
N ARG A 98 7.64 9.29 13.65
CA ARG A 98 7.42 9.06 15.09
C ARG A 98 7.42 7.58 15.46
N TYR A 99 6.74 6.75 14.68
CA TYR A 99 6.67 5.32 14.94
C TYR A 99 8.03 4.65 14.82
N ARG A 100 8.85 5.01 13.83
CA ARG A 100 10.20 4.46 13.70
C ARG A 100 11.05 4.74 14.94
N ALA A 101 10.98 5.95 15.47
CA ALA A 101 11.70 6.32 16.69
C ALA A 101 11.18 5.56 17.93
N ASP A 102 9.86 5.45 18.09
CA ASP A 102 9.26 4.67 19.18
C ASP A 102 9.62 3.17 19.06
N ALA A 103 9.63 2.64 17.83
CA ALA A 103 9.96 1.25 17.58
C ALA A 103 11.41 0.90 17.89
N GLU A 104 12.35 1.79 17.58
CA GLU A 104 13.75 1.63 17.96
C GLU A 104 13.92 1.66 19.50
N ARG A 105 13.24 2.59 20.18
CA ARG A 105 13.32 2.72 21.64
C ARG A 105 12.68 1.56 22.39
N GLU A 106 11.56 1.05 21.90
CA GLU A 106 10.68 0.11 22.61
C GLU A 106 10.74 -1.32 22.04
N GLY A 107 11.52 -1.55 20.99
CA GLY A 107 11.63 -2.86 20.32
C GLY A 107 10.35 -3.27 19.58
N LEU A 108 9.61 -2.30 19.03
CA LEU A 108 8.38 -2.57 18.26
C LEU A 108 8.72 -3.03 16.83
N PRO A 109 7.84 -3.80 16.17
CA PRO A 109 8.07 -4.26 14.80
C PRO A 109 8.09 -3.10 13.79
N THR A 110 9.17 -2.97 13.01
CA THR A 110 9.27 -2.11 11.82
C THR A 110 9.22 -2.94 10.56
#